data_AF-M0P7U2-F1
#
_entry.id   AF-M0P7U2-F1
#
_cell.length_a   1.000
_cell.length_b   1.000
_cell.length_c   1.000
_cell.angle_alpha   90.00
_cell.angle_beta   90.00
_cell.angle_gamma   90.00
#
_symmetry.space_group_name_H-M   'P 1'
#
loop_
_entity.id
_entity.type
_entity.pdbx_description
1 polymer ?
#
loop_
_entity_poly.entity_id
_entity_poly.type
_entity_poly.pdbx_seq_one_letter_code
_entity_poly.pdbx_strand_id
1 'polypeptide(L)'
;MSLNSNDSSNSRTADRPVTEFEHGHLSDLGAVGRAVPADGTELNTSQLFDLLKNRRRRSVTRFLYENDGNAVLSDLAEHIAAEENDITVQQLSSTERKRVYIALYQCHLPKMASLGVIDYDKNRGTVELRASASRLLQYINTDEDGREGNRTRGGNGTPDRAWVAPAIAAFVFLTVSVGALGIGPLAAASATTWTLLGLVGVVAIIGCQYVT
;
A
#
# COMPACT_ATOMS: atom_id res chain seq x y z
N MET A 1 -73.82 23.10 26.03
CA MET A 1 -72.81 22.72 25.04
C MET A 1 -71.57 22.32 25.81
N SER A 2 -71.21 21.05 25.70
CA SER A 2 -70.25 20.32 26.51
C SER A 2 -68.83 20.90 26.45
N LEU A 3 -68.05 20.73 27.53
CA LEU A 3 -66.94 19.77 27.52
C LEU A 3 -66.34 19.61 28.93
N ASN A 4 -66.43 18.37 29.37
CA ASN A 4 -65.79 17.73 30.50
C ASN A 4 -64.51 17.04 29.99
N SER A 5 -63.38 17.23 30.66
CA SER A 5 -62.15 16.41 30.58
C SER A 5 -61.25 16.95 31.71
N ASN A 6 -61.27 16.44 32.95
CA ASN A 6 -60.82 15.12 33.40
C ASN A 6 -59.36 14.83 33.04
N ASP A 7 -58.44 15.66 33.54
CA ASP A 7 -57.01 15.36 33.57
C ASP A 7 -56.75 14.35 34.69
N SER A 8 -56.51 13.10 34.29
CA SER A 8 -56.29 11.97 35.17
C SER A 8 -54.80 11.84 35.48
N SER A 9 -54.54 11.87 36.77
CA SER A 9 -53.40 11.35 37.52
C SER A 9 -52.52 10.30 36.83
N ASN A 10 -51.26 10.32 37.30
CA ASN A 10 -50.37 9.18 37.58
C ASN A 10 -49.28 8.91 36.54
N SER A 11 -48.06 8.49 36.88
CA SER A 11 -47.08 8.78 37.94
C SER A 11 -45.79 8.04 37.54
N ARG A 12 -44.65 8.50 38.07
CA ARG A 12 -43.40 7.76 38.38
C ARG A 12 -42.77 6.86 37.30
N THR A 13 -41.55 7.23 36.94
CA THR A 13 -40.31 6.46 37.18
C THR A 13 -39.15 7.41 36.88
N ALA A 14 -38.56 8.03 37.91
CA ALA A 14 -37.26 7.64 38.46
C ALA A 14 -36.15 7.54 37.41
N ASP A 15 -35.37 8.60 37.24
CA ASP A 15 -33.93 8.46 36.99
C ASP A 15 -33.16 9.71 37.45
N ARG A 16 -31.89 9.50 37.76
CA ARG A 16 -31.03 10.19 38.72
C ARG A 16 -30.56 11.60 38.30
N PRO A 17 -30.05 12.43 39.26
CA PRO A 17 -29.34 13.65 38.90
C PRO A 17 -28.00 13.27 38.25
N VAL A 18 -27.85 13.62 36.98
CA VAL A 18 -26.54 13.61 36.31
C VAL A 18 -25.71 14.76 36.87
N THR A 19 -24.58 14.34 37.43
CA THR A 19 -23.51 15.13 38.00
C THR A 19 -23.06 16.26 37.09
N GLU A 20 -22.97 17.43 37.68
CA GLU A 20 -22.16 18.57 37.28
C GLU A 20 -20.72 18.10 37.04
N PHE A 21 -20.34 17.96 35.77
CA PHE A 21 -18.96 17.77 35.38
C PHE A 21 -18.38 19.14 35.05
N GLU A 22 -17.64 19.65 36.03
CA GLU A 22 -16.69 20.73 35.94
C GLU A 22 -15.80 20.56 34.68
N HIS A 23 -16.07 21.34 33.62
CA HIS A 23 -15.13 21.54 32.51
C HIS A 23 -14.38 22.84 32.74
N GLY A 24 -13.46 22.80 33.69
CA GLY A 24 -12.38 23.76 33.77
C GLY A 24 -11.43 23.59 32.58
N HIS A 25 -11.20 24.70 31.89
CA HIS A 25 -9.94 25.03 31.22
C HIS A 25 -9.50 24.16 30.02
N LEU A 26 -10.20 24.32 28.89
CA LEU A 26 -9.68 24.02 27.55
C LEU A 26 -9.75 25.29 26.68
N SER A 27 -9.11 26.37 27.13
CA SER A 27 -9.00 27.62 26.37
C SER A 27 -7.66 27.79 25.64
N ASP A 28 -6.77 26.78 25.66
CA ASP A 28 -5.39 26.94 25.18
C ASP A 28 -5.02 26.15 23.90
N LEU A 29 -5.99 25.68 23.13
CA LEU A 29 -5.72 24.95 21.87
C LEU A 29 -6.20 25.68 20.60
N GLY A 30 -6.40 27.00 20.69
CA GLY A 30 -6.89 27.85 19.60
C GLY A 30 -5.84 28.68 18.84
N ALA A 31 -4.57 28.67 19.25
CA ALA A 31 -3.57 29.64 18.76
C ALA A 31 -2.47 29.07 17.85
N VAL A 32 -2.63 27.87 17.27
CA VAL A 32 -1.64 27.35 16.29
C VAL A 32 -2.16 27.58 14.87
N GLY A 33 -2.25 28.85 14.49
CA GLY A 33 -2.61 29.30 13.16
C GLY A 33 -1.51 30.15 12.54
N ARG A 34 -0.81 29.57 11.56
CA ARG A 34 -0.22 30.27 10.40
C ARG A 34 1.03 31.13 10.65
N ALA A 35 2.14 30.47 10.94
CA ALA A 35 3.41 30.93 10.37
C ALA A 35 3.58 30.24 9.00
N VAL A 36 3.31 30.97 7.92
CA VAL A 36 4.00 30.69 6.66
C VAL A 36 5.46 31.04 6.95
N PRO A 37 6.42 30.10 6.87
CA PRO A 37 7.82 30.48 6.94
C PRO A 37 8.12 31.21 5.62
N ALA A 38 7.93 32.52 5.64
CA ALA A 38 8.67 33.40 4.76
C ALA A 38 10.12 33.31 5.23
N ASP A 39 11.01 33.00 4.30
CA ASP A 39 12.46 33.08 4.46
C ASP A 39 13.12 31.93 5.23
N GLY A 40 13.95 31.16 4.51
CA GLY A 40 15.14 30.40 4.96
C GLY A 40 15.14 29.59 6.26
N THR A 41 14.02 29.48 6.98
CA THR A 41 13.99 28.97 8.33
C THR A 41 13.92 27.45 8.25
N GLU A 42 15.01 26.83 8.69
CA GLU A 42 15.17 25.38 8.77
C GLU A 42 13.92 24.69 9.32
N LEU A 43 13.59 23.50 8.80
CA LEU A 43 12.44 22.73 9.26
C LEU A 43 12.54 22.47 10.77
N ASN A 44 11.51 22.90 11.51
CA ASN A 44 11.40 22.61 12.94
C ASN A 44 11.13 21.12 13.17
N THR A 45 11.66 20.56 14.26
CA THR A 45 11.54 19.14 14.64
C THR A 45 10.11 18.62 14.58
N SER A 46 9.11 19.37 15.07
CA SER A 46 7.71 18.93 15.04
C SER A 46 7.15 18.81 13.62
N GLN A 47 7.50 19.75 12.75
CA GLN A 47 7.11 19.74 11.33
C GLN A 47 7.77 18.59 10.57
N LEU A 48 9.03 18.31 10.90
CA LEU A 48 9.79 17.20 10.33
C LEU A 48 9.20 15.85 10.73
N PHE A 49 8.87 15.64 12.02
CA PHE A 49 8.15 14.44 12.46
C PHE A 49 6.79 14.31 11.79
N ASP A 50 6.07 15.42 11.65
CA ASP A 50 4.79 15.41 10.97
C ASP A 50 4.93 14.94 9.53
N LEU A 51 5.97 15.31 8.80
CA LEU A 51 6.23 14.81 7.44
C LEU A 51 6.60 13.33 7.41
N LEU A 52 7.52 12.91 8.28
CA LEU A 52 8.05 11.55 8.33
C LEU A 52 6.99 10.51 8.70
N LYS A 53 5.97 10.87 9.49
CA LYS A 53 4.88 9.95 9.89
C LYS A 53 4.11 9.32 8.72
N ASN A 54 4.10 9.94 7.54
CA ASN A 54 3.33 9.44 6.40
C ASN A 54 4.25 8.86 5.32
N ARG A 55 4.01 7.59 4.95
CA ARG A 55 4.80 6.87 3.94
C ARG A 55 4.86 7.62 2.60
N ARG A 56 3.73 8.10 2.07
CA ARG A 56 3.68 8.82 0.79
C ARG A 56 4.55 10.08 0.80
N ARG A 57 4.55 10.87 1.87
CA ARG A 57 5.40 12.07 1.97
C ARG A 57 6.88 11.74 2.03
N ARG A 58 7.25 10.64 2.68
CA ARG A 58 8.64 10.13 2.64
C ARG A 58 9.01 9.69 1.22
N SER A 59 8.15 8.92 0.55
CA SER A 59 8.37 8.48 -0.83
C SER A 59 8.50 9.64 -1.81
N VAL A 60 7.66 10.69 -1.71
CA VAL A 60 7.81 11.91 -2.52
C VAL A 60 9.18 12.55 -2.31
N THR A 61 9.59 12.72 -1.05
CA THR A 61 10.85 13.41 -0.73
C THR A 61 12.06 12.63 -1.25
N ARG A 62 12.04 11.31 -1.07
CA ARG A 62 13.07 10.39 -1.59
C ARG A 62 13.11 10.38 -3.11
N PHE A 63 11.95 10.25 -3.77
CA PHE A 63 11.87 10.27 -5.23
C PHE A 63 12.43 11.58 -5.80
N LEU A 64 12.05 12.72 -5.25
CA LEU A 64 12.59 14.01 -5.69
C LEU A 64 14.10 14.07 -5.48
N TYR A 65 14.61 13.62 -4.34
CA TYR A 65 16.05 13.60 -4.08
C TYR A 65 16.83 12.71 -5.06
N GLU A 66 16.28 11.56 -5.43
CA GLU A 66 16.86 10.64 -6.39
C GLU A 66 16.78 11.13 -7.85
N ASN A 67 15.88 12.09 -8.14
CA ASN A 67 15.61 12.63 -9.48
C ASN A 67 15.90 14.13 -9.55
N ASP A 68 17.11 14.54 -9.14
CA ASP A 68 17.62 15.93 -9.28
C ASP A 68 16.74 17.02 -8.65
N GLY A 69 15.94 16.66 -7.65
CA GLY A 69 15.08 17.58 -6.91
C GLY A 69 13.83 18.02 -7.66
N ASN A 70 13.49 17.47 -8.82
CA ASN A 70 12.33 17.91 -9.59
C ASN A 70 11.54 16.73 -10.19
N ALA A 71 10.22 16.86 -10.26
CA ALA A 71 9.36 15.87 -10.90
C ALA A 71 8.01 16.46 -11.29
N VAL A 72 7.31 15.78 -12.20
CA VAL A 72 5.88 16.01 -12.43
C VAL A 72 5.04 15.08 -11.55
N LEU A 73 3.84 15.54 -11.19
CA LEU A 73 2.89 14.83 -10.33
C LEU A 73 2.48 13.46 -10.91
N SER A 74 2.41 13.31 -12.23
CA SER A 74 2.12 12.03 -12.87
C SER A 74 3.16 10.98 -12.49
N ASP A 75 4.44 11.34 -12.55
CA ASP A 75 5.56 10.43 -12.38
C ASP A 75 5.71 10.08 -10.91
N LEU A 76 5.52 11.07 -10.02
CA LEU A 76 5.40 10.84 -8.58
C LEU A 76 4.26 9.85 -8.27
N ALA A 77 3.08 10.04 -8.85
CA ALA A 77 1.95 9.16 -8.60
C ALA A 77 2.19 7.73 -9.11
N GLU A 78 2.85 7.60 -10.27
CA GLU A 78 3.20 6.32 -10.89
C GLU A 78 4.22 5.55 -10.06
N HIS A 79 5.34 6.19 -9.72
CA HIS A 79 6.39 5.57 -8.92
C HIS A 79 5.89 5.20 -7.52
N ILE A 80 5.20 6.12 -6.84
CA ILE A 80 4.72 5.87 -5.48
C ILE A 80 3.64 4.79 -5.47
N ALA A 81 2.77 4.75 -6.49
CA ALA A 81 1.77 3.67 -6.57
C ALA A 81 2.41 2.31 -6.82
N ALA A 82 3.46 2.24 -7.66
CA ALA A 82 4.23 1.02 -7.86
C ALA A 82 4.93 0.57 -6.55
N GLU A 83 5.58 1.51 -5.85
CA GLU A 83 6.21 1.26 -4.54
C GLU A 83 5.20 0.85 -3.45
N GLU A 84 3.96 1.35 -3.51
CA GLU A 84 2.92 1.02 -2.54
C GLU A 84 2.33 -0.37 -2.71
N ASN A 85 2.30 -0.87 -3.94
CA ASN A 85 1.72 -2.16 -4.28
C ASN A 85 2.79 -3.25 -4.49
N ASP A 86 4.07 -2.93 -4.31
CA ASP A 86 5.21 -3.83 -4.53
C ASP A 86 5.20 -4.46 -5.95
N ILE A 87 4.87 -3.65 -6.95
CA ILE A 87 4.81 -4.05 -8.36
C ILE A 87 5.67 -3.12 -9.23
N THR A 88 5.92 -3.54 -10.47
CA THR A 88 6.53 -2.66 -11.46
C THR A 88 5.53 -1.62 -11.98
N VAL A 89 6.05 -0.51 -12.49
CA VAL A 89 5.26 0.52 -13.16
C VAL A 89 4.46 -0.05 -14.35
N GLN A 90 5.02 -1.02 -15.07
CA GLN A 90 4.35 -1.67 -16.21
C GLN A 90 3.14 -2.52 -15.81
N GLN A 91 3.10 -2.99 -14.56
CA GLN A 91 1.99 -3.77 -14.01
C GLN A 91 0.93 -2.88 -13.34
N LEU A 92 1.19 -1.58 -13.19
CA LEU A 92 0.34 -0.66 -12.47
C LEU A 92 -0.97 -0.39 -13.20
N SER A 93 -2.10 -0.55 -12.50
CA SER A 93 -3.40 -0.21 -13.07
C SER A 93 -3.65 1.32 -13.05
N SER A 94 -4.47 1.77 -13.99
CA SER A 94 -4.91 3.18 -14.04
C SER A 94 -5.64 3.61 -12.76
N THR A 95 -6.37 2.69 -12.11
CA THR A 95 -7.10 2.95 -10.86
C THR A 95 -6.15 3.17 -9.68
N GLU A 96 -5.13 2.33 -9.53
CA GLU A 96 -4.12 2.47 -8.47
C GLU A 96 -3.36 3.79 -8.61
N ARG A 97 -2.85 4.08 -9.82
CA ARG A 97 -2.19 5.35 -10.13
C ARG A 97 -3.08 6.55 -9.84
N LYS A 98 -4.35 6.50 -10.25
CA LYS A 98 -5.33 7.58 -10.04
C LYS A 98 -5.60 7.83 -8.55
N ARG A 99 -5.68 6.79 -7.73
CA ARG A 99 -5.88 6.93 -6.27
C ARG A 99 -4.71 7.67 -5.62
N VAL A 100 -3.47 7.32 -5.98
CA VAL A 100 -2.28 8.00 -5.47
C VAL A 100 -2.21 9.43 -5.99
N TYR A 101 -2.43 9.66 -7.28
CA TYR A 101 -2.46 10.98 -7.89
C TYR A 101 -3.41 11.94 -7.16
N ILE A 102 -4.65 11.52 -6.91
CA ILE A 102 -5.65 12.35 -6.22
C ILE A 102 -5.19 12.67 -4.79
N ALA A 103 -4.66 11.68 -4.06
CA ALA A 103 -4.17 11.89 -2.70
C ALA A 103 -2.97 12.85 -2.64
N LEU A 104 -2.03 12.72 -3.58
CA LEU A 104 -0.90 13.63 -3.71
C LEU A 104 -1.37 15.06 -3.99
N TYR A 105 -2.26 15.22 -4.97
CA TYR A 105 -2.80 16.51 -5.38
C TYR A 105 -3.56 17.23 -4.25
N GLN A 106 -4.43 16.51 -3.53
CA GLN A 106 -5.37 17.11 -2.58
C GLN A 106 -4.78 17.30 -1.18
N CYS A 107 -3.97 16.35 -0.70
CA CYS A 107 -3.55 16.29 0.70
C CYS A 107 -2.04 16.42 0.84
N HIS A 108 -1.26 15.58 0.17
CA HIS A 108 0.15 15.43 0.50
C HIS A 108 0.99 16.61 0.00
N LEU A 109 0.96 16.93 -1.30
CA LEU A 109 1.78 18.02 -1.86
C LEU A 109 1.40 19.39 -1.29
N PRO A 110 0.11 19.77 -1.16
CA PRO A 110 -0.25 21.04 -0.52
C PRO A 110 0.27 21.15 0.91
N LYS A 111 0.23 20.05 1.69
CA LYS A 111 0.76 20.06 3.06
C LYS A 111 2.28 20.17 3.08
N MET A 112 2.98 19.43 2.22
CA MET A 112 4.45 19.50 2.12
C MET A 112 4.92 20.90 1.70
N ALA A 113 4.22 21.54 0.76
CA ALA A 113 4.49 22.92 0.34
C ALA A 113 4.23 23.91 1.47
N SER A 114 3.14 23.73 2.24
CA SER A 114 2.84 24.60 3.41
C SER A 114 3.91 24.51 4.52
N LEU A 115 4.62 23.38 4.59
CA LEU A 115 5.73 23.17 5.52
C LEU A 115 7.08 23.60 4.92
N GLY A 116 7.09 24.12 3.69
CA GLY A 116 8.27 24.67 3.04
C GLY A 116 9.29 23.64 2.57
N VAL A 117 8.91 22.36 2.42
CA VAL A 117 9.84 21.28 1.99
C VAL A 117 9.90 21.13 0.49
N ILE A 118 8.82 21.48 -0.19
CA ILE A 118 8.72 21.47 -1.64
C ILE A 118 8.15 22.81 -2.11
N ASP A 119 8.42 23.15 -3.36
CA ASP A 119 7.56 24.03 -4.15
C ASP A 119 6.61 23.15 -4.99
N TYR A 120 5.35 23.55 -5.08
CA TYR A 120 4.33 22.79 -5.80
C TYR A 120 3.46 23.72 -6.64
N ASP A 121 3.67 23.68 -7.96
CA ASP A 121 2.79 24.35 -8.91
C ASP A 121 1.62 23.42 -9.28
N LYS A 122 0.44 23.73 -8.74
CA LYS A 122 -0.80 22.97 -9.01
C LYS A 122 -1.26 23.06 -10.46
N ASN A 123 -0.98 24.16 -11.14
CA ASN A 123 -1.43 24.38 -12.51
C ASN A 123 -0.57 23.59 -13.49
N ARG A 124 0.74 23.56 -13.24
CA ARG A 124 1.71 22.80 -14.05
C ARG A 124 1.86 21.35 -13.61
N GLY A 125 1.45 21.02 -12.39
CA GLY A 125 1.67 19.71 -11.78
C GLY A 125 3.15 19.43 -11.52
N THR A 126 3.98 20.46 -11.37
CA THR A 126 5.42 20.32 -11.13
C THR A 126 5.73 20.46 -9.65
N VAL A 127 6.67 19.66 -9.17
CA VAL A 127 7.10 19.61 -7.79
C VAL A 127 8.61 19.74 -7.73
N GLU A 128 9.11 20.66 -6.91
CA GLU A 128 10.54 20.89 -6.71
C GLU A 128 10.92 20.79 -5.24
N LEU A 129 12.04 20.16 -4.95
CA LEU A 129 12.56 20.00 -3.60
C LEU A 129 13.26 21.28 -3.14
N ARG A 130 12.94 21.75 -1.93
CA ARG A 130 13.59 22.94 -1.35
C ARG A 130 14.80 22.53 -0.51
N ALA A 131 15.76 23.45 -0.36
CA ALA A 131 16.98 23.22 0.44
C ALA A 131 16.69 22.82 1.91
N SER A 132 15.57 23.30 2.46
CA SER A 132 15.05 22.93 3.79
C SER A 132 14.80 21.42 3.95
N ALA A 133 14.56 20.69 2.87
CA ALA A 133 14.34 19.24 2.87
C ALA A 133 15.60 18.43 3.23
N SER A 134 16.79 19.01 3.13
CA SER A 134 18.07 18.37 3.48
C SER A 134 18.07 17.70 4.86
N ARG A 135 17.48 18.37 5.86
CA ARG A 135 17.32 17.82 7.22
C ARG A 135 16.42 16.59 7.26
N LEU A 136 15.38 16.55 6.43
CA LEU A 136 14.43 15.44 6.35
C LEU A 136 15.08 14.19 5.75
N LEU A 137 15.93 14.39 4.73
CA LEU A 137 16.65 13.31 4.05
C LEU A 137 17.62 12.56 4.97
N GLN A 138 18.22 13.24 5.97
CA GLN A 138 19.08 12.58 6.96
C GLN A 138 18.32 11.49 7.75
N TYR A 139 17.02 11.70 8.01
CA TYR A 139 16.21 10.73 8.74
C TYR A 139 15.62 9.63 7.85
N ILE A 140 15.27 9.93 6.59
CA ILE A 140 14.75 8.90 5.66
C ILE A 140 15.83 7.83 5.38
N ASN A 141 17.09 8.23 5.26
CA ASN A 141 18.19 7.31 4.94
C ASN A 141 18.68 6.48 6.14
N THR A 142 18.13 6.72 7.34
CA THR A 142 18.52 5.98 8.56
C THR A 142 17.60 4.77 8.83
N ASP A 143 16.53 4.58 8.05
CA ASP A 143 15.55 3.51 8.26
C ASP A 143 15.86 2.19 7.50
N GLU A 144 17.00 2.05 6.81
CA GLU A 144 17.30 0.87 5.97
C GLU A 144 18.69 0.24 6.22
N ASP A 145 18.84 -0.41 7.37
CA ASP A 145 19.53 -1.70 7.51
C ASP A 145 18.76 -2.61 8.49
N GLY A 146 17.55 -3.03 8.09
CA GLY A 146 16.71 -3.87 8.96
C GLY A 146 15.54 -4.61 8.30
N ARG A 147 15.46 -4.69 6.96
CA ARG A 147 14.46 -5.51 6.25
C ARG A 147 15.02 -6.80 5.65
N GLU A 148 16.05 -7.35 6.27
CA GLU A 148 16.35 -8.78 6.22
C GLU A 148 15.65 -9.50 7.38
N GLY A 149 14.33 -9.66 7.29
CA GLY A 149 13.59 -10.36 8.32
C GLY A 149 12.12 -10.47 7.98
N ASN A 150 11.72 -11.67 7.55
CA ASN A 150 10.33 -12.10 7.39
C ASN A 150 9.61 -11.72 6.08
N ARG A 151 10.20 -12.08 4.94
CA ARG A 151 9.44 -12.41 3.72
C ARG A 151 8.74 -13.77 3.86
N THR A 152 7.82 -13.90 4.83
CA THR A 152 6.90 -15.05 4.93
C THR A 152 5.64 -14.67 5.71
N ARG A 153 4.75 -13.83 5.15
CA ARG A 153 3.30 -13.97 5.39
C ARG A 153 2.44 -13.15 4.41
N GLY A 154 1.78 -13.86 3.49
CA GLY A 154 0.38 -13.58 3.14
C GLY A 154 0.09 -12.45 2.14
N GLY A 155 0.67 -12.51 0.94
CA GLY A 155 0.15 -11.80 -0.22
C GLY A 155 0.03 -12.78 -1.37
N ASN A 156 -1.19 -13.11 -1.78
CA ASN A 156 -1.46 -13.93 -2.95
C ASN A 156 -1.18 -13.13 -4.23
N GLY A 157 0.08 -12.80 -4.48
CA GLY A 157 0.59 -12.42 -5.79
C GLY A 157 1.40 -13.60 -6.26
N THR A 158 0.84 -14.42 -7.14
CA THR A 158 1.61 -15.46 -7.80
C THR A 158 2.64 -14.77 -8.71
N PRO A 159 3.95 -14.85 -8.42
CA PRO A 159 4.96 -14.36 -9.34
C PRO A 159 4.89 -15.19 -10.63
N ASP A 160 4.85 -14.47 -11.76
CA ASP A 160 5.25 -14.87 -13.10
C ASP A 160 5.75 -16.32 -13.28
N ARG A 161 4.81 -17.27 -13.38
CA ARG A 161 5.06 -18.67 -13.80
C ARG A 161 5.43 -18.81 -15.28
N ALA A 162 5.99 -17.78 -15.91
CA ALA A 162 6.36 -17.78 -17.32
C ALA A 162 7.50 -18.75 -17.64
N TRP A 163 8.27 -19.20 -16.64
CA TRP A 163 9.38 -20.16 -16.83
C TRP A 163 9.11 -21.60 -16.33
N VAL A 164 8.03 -21.85 -15.60
CA VAL A 164 7.76 -23.21 -15.06
C VAL A 164 7.08 -24.14 -16.10
N ALA A 165 6.48 -23.56 -17.14
CA ALA A 165 5.79 -24.32 -18.20
C ALA A 165 6.73 -25.23 -19.04
N PRO A 166 7.93 -24.80 -19.49
CA PRO A 166 8.80 -25.70 -20.25
C PRO A 166 9.56 -26.72 -19.38
N ALA A 167 9.80 -26.44 -18.09
CA ALA A 167 10.61 -27.31 -17.23
C ALA A 167 9.88 -28.61 -16.83
N ILE A 168 8.57 -28.56 -16.62
CA ILE A 168 7.77 -29.76 -16.27
C ILE A 168 7.47 -30.60 -17.52
N ALA A 169 7.28 -29.97 -18.69
CA ALA A 169 7.12 -30.67 -19.96
C ALA A 169 8.36 -31.49 -20.34
N ALA A 170 9.57 -30.97 -20.08
CA ALA A 170 10.82 -31.69 -20.31
C ALA A 170 10.97 -32.92 -19.40
N PHE A 171 10.50 -32.85 -18.15
CA PHE A 171 10.57 -33.97 -17.21
C PHE A 171 9.60 -35.11 -17.58
N VAL A 172 8.40 -34.77 -18.08
CA VAL A 172 7.44 -35.75 -18.61
C VAL A 172 7.95 -36.37 -19.91
N PHE A 173 8.61 -35.61 -20.79
CA PHE A 173 9.22 -36.16 -22.01
C PHE A 173 10.41 -37.09 -21.73
N LEU A 174 11.23 -36.77 -20.72
CA LEU A 174 12.38 -37.59 -20.31
C LEU A 174 11.92 -38.93 -19.71
N THR A 175 10.86 -38.92 -18.90
CA THR A 175 10.30 -40.14 -18.28
C THR A 175 9.63 -41.06 -19.30
N VAL A 176 8.94 -40.51 -20.31
CA VAL A 176 8.38 -41.31 -21.42
C VAL A 176 9.49 -41.88 -22.33
N SER A 177 10.61 -41.18 -22.49
CA SER A 177 11.72 -41.63 -23.34
C SER A 177 12.59 -42.72 -22.70
N VAL A 178 12.75 -42.72 -21.37
CA VAL A 178 13.54 -43.75 -20.64
C VAL A 178 12.81 -45.11 -20.62
N GLY A 179 11.48 -45.13 -20.74
CA GLY A 179 10.71 -46.38 -20.81
C GLY A 179 10.83 -47.15 -22.14
N ALA A 180 11.19 -46.48 -23.23
CA ALA A 180 11.24 -47.11 -24.57
C ALA A 180 12.53 -47.92 -24.85
N LEU A 181 13.56 -47.79 -24.00
CA LEU A 181 14.87 -48.42 -24.22
C LEU A 181 15.04 -49.80 -23.56
N GLY A 182 14.08 -50.26 -22.73
CA GLY A 182 13.98 -51.67 -22.34
C GLY A 182 15.22 -52.28 -21.69
N ILE A 183 16.01 -51.51 -20.92
CA ILE A 183 17.20 -52.03 -20.23
C ILE A 183 16.84 -52.38 -18.78
N GLY A 184 16.77 -53.67 -18.48
CA GLY A 184 16.82 -54.20 -17.11
C GLY A 184 15.50 -54.81 -16.57
N PRO A 185 15.52 -55.31 -15.32
CA PRO A 185 14.50 -56.22 -14.76
C PRO A 185 13.12 -55.59 -14.47
N LEU A 186 12.84 -54.38 -14.99
CA LEU A 186 11.59 -53.63 -14.75
C LEU A 186 10.50 -53.88 -15.81
N ALA A 187 10.70 -54.82 -16.73
CA ALA A 187 9.71 -55.22 -17.75
C ALA A 187 8.45 -55.93 -17.18
N ALA A 188 8.36 -56.15 -15.86
CA ALA A 188 7.25 -56.87 -15.23
C ALA A 188 6.00 -56.01 -14.95
N ALA A 189 6.05 -54.68 -15.15
CA ALA A 189 4.88 -53.83 -15.01
C ALA A 189 4.14 -53.68 -16.35
N SER A 190 2.85 -54.00 -16.39
CA SER A 190 2.03 -53.85 -17.60
C SER A 190 1.94 -52.38 -18.02
N ALA A 191 2.04 -52.13 -19.33
CA ALA A 191 1.96 -50.78 -19.92
C ALA A 191 0.71 -50.00 -19.49
N THR A 192 -0.36 -50.72 -19.14
CA THR A 192 -1.63 -50.20 -18.61
C THR A 192 -1.48 -49.45 -17.28
N THR A 193 -0.52 -49.86 -16.45
CA THR A 193 -0.26 -49.22 -15.15
C THR A 193 0.33 -47.82 -15.34
N TRP A 194 1.21 -47.67 -16.34
CA TRP A 194 1.84 -46.40 -16.67
C TRP A 194 0.87 -45.42 -17.36
N THR A 195 -0.05 -45.91 -18.18
CA THR A 195 -1.08 -45.07 -18.80
C THR A 195 -2.06 -44.50 -17.78
N LEU A 196 -2.43 -45.29 -16.76
CA LEU A 196 -3.34 -44.81 -15.70
C LEU A 196 -2.67 -43.73 -14.85
N LEU A 197 -1.37 -43.90 -14.54
CA LEU A 197 -0.63 -42.94 -13.74
C LEU A 197 -0.43 -41.61 -14.50
N GLY A 198 -0.20 -41.68 -15.81
CA GLY A 198 -0.17 -40.49 -16.68
C GLY A 198 -1.52 -39.77 -16.75
N LEU A 199 -2.62 -40.53 -16.88
CA LEU A 199 -3.98 -39.97 -16.92
C LEU A 199 -4.33 -39.23 -15.62
N VAL A 200 -4.01 -39.82 -14.46
CA VAL A 200 -4.23 -39.20 -13.14
C VAL A 200 -3.44 -37.88 -13.01
N GLY A 201 -2.20 -37.85 -13.51
CA GLY A 201 -1.40 -36.62 -13.53
C GLY A 201 -2.03 -35.51 -14.36
N VAL A 202 -2.54 -35.82 -15.55
CA VAL A 202 -3.19 -34.83 -16.43
C VAL A 202 -4.47 -34.28 -15.80
N VAL A 203 -5.30 -35.13 -15.18
CA VAL A 203 -6.55 -34.70 -14.52
C VAL A 203 -6.26 -33.80 -13.31
N ALA A 204 -5.22 -34.10 -12.52
CA ALA A 204 -4.80 -33.24 -11.42
C ALA A 204 -4.33 -31.85 -11.89
N ILE A 205 -3.63 -31.79 -13.04
CA ILE A 205 -3.20 -30.52 -13.65
C ILE A 205 -4.41 -29.72 -14.13
N ILE A 206 -5.37 -30.35 -14.81
CA ILE A 206 -6.59 -29.69 -15.28
C ILE A 206 -7.41 -29.18 -14.09
N GLY A 207 -7.58 -29.98 -13.03
CA GLY A 207 -8.26 -29.55 -11.81
C GLY A 207 -7.59 -28.35 -11.13
N CYS A 208 -6.25 -28.29 -11.16
CA CYS A 208 -5.50 -27.16 -10.64
C CYS A 208 -5.65 -25.90 -11.51
N GLN A 209 -5.90 -26.04 -12.81
CA GLN A 209 -6.20 -24.91 -13.72
C GLN A 209 -7.63 -24.38 -13.59
N TYR A 210 -8.62 -25.24 -13.26
CA TYR A 210 -10.03 -24.83 -13.19
C TYR A 210 -10.49 -24.27 -11.84
N VAL A 211 -9.66 -24.38 -10.79
CA VAL A 211 -9.96 -23.90 -9.43
C VAL A 211 -9.36 -22.51 -9.14
N THR A 212 -8.66 -21.89 -10.11
CA THR A 212 -8.13 -20.53 -10.03
C THR A 212 -8.91 -19.60 -10.94
#